data_AF-A0A227J481-F1
#
_entry.id   AF-A0A227J481-F1
#
_cell.length_a   1.000
_cell.length_b   1.000
_cell.length_c   1.000
_cell.angle_alpha   90.00
_cell.angle_beta   90.00
_cell.angle_gamma   90.00
#
_symmetry.space_group_name_H-M   'P 1'
#
loop_
_entity.id
_entity.type
_entity.pdbx_description
1 polymer ?
#
loop_
_entity_poly.entity_id
_entity_poly.type
_entity_poly.pdbx_seq_one_letter_code
_entity_poly.pdbx_strand_id
1 'polypeptide(L)'
;VYWVIRRATRSAAKLRYSDVRALRIDIERMLERRPIEQKKHWPLYSTLRLVQRRPLAAALSAILVLSGVLFGNALIQKNIQLQQEKKIAEDMMYELTRLIFHAKGQNVE
;
A
#
# COMPACT_ATOMS: atom_id res chain seq x y z
N VAL A 1 21.96 -9.67 16.81
CA VAL A 1 23.32 -10.09 17.22
C VAL A 1 23.95 -11.08 16.24
N TYR A 2 23.25 -12.14 15.84
CA TYR A 2 23.73 -13.17 14.89
C TYR A 2 24.48 -12.63 13.66
N TRP A 3 23.95 -11.61 12.99
CA TRP A 3 24.56 -11.04 11.79
C TRP A 3 25.92 -10.38 12.02
N VAL A 4 26.08 -9.71 13.16
CA VAL A 4 27.35 -9.08 13.55
C VAL A 4 28.40 -10.15 13.85
N ILE A 5 28.02 -11.20 14.60
CA ILE A 5 28.88 -12.36 14.89
C ILE A 5 29.29 -13.04 13.60
N ARG A 6 28.33 -13.36 12.72
CA ARG A 6 28.57 -14.03 11.43
C ARG A 6 29.50 -13.23 10.53
N ARG A 7 29.45 -11.89 10.55
CA ARG A 7 30.37 -11.03 9.79
C ARG A 7 31.77 -11.01 10.42
N ALA A 8 31.85 -10.98 11.76
CA ALA A 8 33.11 -11.01 12.49
C ALA A 8 33.85 -12.36 12.36
N THR A 9 33.13 -13.47 12.26
CA THR A 9 33.70 -14.83 12.18
C THR A 9 33.87 -15.37 10.75
N ARG A 10 33.77 -14.53 9.71
CA ARG A 10 33.99 -14.99 8.33
C ARG A 10 35.44 -15.46 8.11
N SER A 11 35.59 -16.58 7.41
CA SER A 11 36.89 -17.21 7.12
C SER A 11 37.82 -16.28 6.33
N ALA A 12 37.29 -15.59 5.33
CA ALA A 12 38.07 -14.61 4.56
C ALA A 12 38.23 -13.29 5.33
N ALA A 13 39.48 -12.89 5.60
CA ALA A 13 39.79 -11.63 6.29
C ALA A 13 39.21 -10.40 5.57
N LYS A 14 39.20 -10.40 4.23
CA LYS A 14 38.61 -9.34 3.40
C LYS A 14 37.10 -9.17 3.59
N LEU A 15 36.40 -10.20 4.06
CA LEU A 15 34.95 -10.17 4.30
C LEU A 15 34.59 -9.88 5.77
N ARG A 16 35.59 -9.85 6.67
CA ARG A 16 35.43 -9.45 8.07
C ARG A 16 35.36 -7.92 8.17
N TYR A 17 35.08 -7.42 9.36
CA TYR A 17 35.24 -5.99 9.64
C TYR A 17 36.71 -5.62 9.46
N SER A 18 36.97 -4.61 8.64
CA SER A 18 38.32 -4.08 8.41
C SER A 18 38.84 -3.31 9.63
N ASP A 19 37.94 -2.75 10.44
CA ASP A 19 38.24 -1.93 11.60
C ASP A 19 37.28 -2.25 12.75
N VAL A 20 37.79 -2.20 13.98
CA VAL A 20 37.02 -2.25 15.23
C VAL A 20 35.98 -1.13 15.27
N ARG A 21 36.26 0.04 14.67
CA ARG A 21 35.28 1.13 14.55
C ARG A 21 34.04 0.71 13.77
N ALA A 22 34.22 -0.02 12.67
CA ALA A 22 33.11 -0.52 11.86
C ALA A 22 32.27 -1.56 12.63
N LEU A 23 32.91 -2.40 13.45
CA LEU A 23 32.22 -3.32 14.35
C LEU A 23 31.40 -2.58 15.41
N ARG A 24 32.00 -1.56 16.06
CA ARG A 24 31.31 -0.72 17.06
C ARG A 24 30.07 -0.05 16.46
N ILE A 25 30.20 0.56 15.28
CA ILE A 25 29.08 1.24 14.60
C ILE A 25 27.94 0.26 14.32
N ASP A 26 28.23 -0.97 13.87
CA ASP A 26 27.19 -1.98 13.62
C ASP A 26 26.51 -2.47 14.92
N ILE A 27 27.24 -2.53 16.04
CA ILE A 27 26.69 -2.86 17.36
C ILE A 27 25.79 -1.74 17.88
N GLU A 28 26.22 -0.47 17.79
CA GLU A 28 25.41 0.69 18.16
C GLU A 28 24.14 0.76 17.30
N ARG A 29 24.27 0.61 15.98
CA ARG A 29 23.11 0.52 15.07
C ARG A 29 22.19 -0.64 15.45
N MET A 30 22.73 -1.78 15.88
CA MET A 30 21.92 -2.91 16.34
C MET A 30 21.11 -2.57 17.59
N LEU A 31 21.76 -2.02 18.63
CA LEU A 31 21.13 -1.64 19.89
C LEU A 31 20.04 -0.60 19.67
N GLU A 32 20.30 0.39 18.82
CA GLU A 32 19.31 1.40 18.51
C GLU A 32 18.25 0.95 17.48
N ARG A 33 18.23 -0.31 17.03
CA ARG A 33 17.32 -0.79 15.96
C ARG A 33 17.45 -0.02 14.62
N ARG A 34 18.64 0.48 14.30
CA ARG A 34 19.01 1.19 13.05
C ARG A 34 19.59 0.19 12.03
N PRO A 35 19.31 0.29 10.71
CA PRO A 35 19.76 -0.70 9.72
C PRO A 35 21.28 -0.96 9.77
N ILE A 36 21.68 -2.24 9.75
CA ILE A 36 23.08 -2.68 9.76
C ILE A 36 23.60 -2.63 8.32
N GLU A 37 24.87 -2.27 8.09
CA GLU A 37 25.42 -2.03 6.74
C GLU A 37 25.24 -3.23 5.81
N GLN A 38 25.38 -4.43 6.37
CA GLN A 38 25.24 -5.69 5.64
C GLN A 38 23.86 -5.88 4.96
N LYS A 39 22.82 -5.20 5.45
CA LYS A 39 21.44 -5.26 4.91
C LYS A 39 20.99 -3.93 4.29
N LYS A 40 21.90 -2.98 4.05
CA LYS A 40 21.56 -1.68 3.42
C LYS A 40 20.95 -1.83 2.02
N HIS A 41 21.27 -2.91 1.32
CA HIS A 41 20.73 -3.25 0.00
C HIS A 41 19.24 -3.65 0.00
N TRP A 42 18.61 -3.89 1.16
CA TRP A 42 17.20 -4.27 1.24
C TRP A 42 16.33 -3.11 1.76
N PRO A 43 15.55 -2.43 0.88
CA PRO A 43 14.73 -1.29 1.29
C PRO A 43 13.64 -1.69 2.29
N LEU A 44 13.05 -2.88 2.14
CA LEU A 44 12.05 -3.43 3.06
C LEU A 44 12.60 -3.63 4.48
N TYR A 45 13.90 -3.91 4.62
CA TYR A 45 14.52 -4.07 5.94
C TYR A 45 14.66 -2.74 6.68
N SER A 46 14.88 -1.65 5.93
CA SER A 46 14.94 -0.30 6.48
C SER A 46 13.56 0.18 6.94
N THR A 47 12.52 -0.05 6.14
CA THR A 47 11.14 0.35 6.49
C THR A 47 10.64 -0.39 7.71
N LEU A 48 10.86 -1.71 7.81
CA LEU A 48 10.51 -2.49 9.01
C LEU A 48 11.20 -1.98 10.28
N ARG A 49 12.48 -1.58 10.19
CA ARG A 49 13.18 -0.99 11.33
C ARG A 49 12.71 0.41 11.68
N LEU A 50 12.26 1.18 10.70
CA LEU A 50 11.60 2.48 10.92
C LEU A 50 10.29 2.29 11.71
N VAL A 51 9.50 1.29 11.33
CA VAL A 51 8.27 0.90 12.05
C VAL A 51 8.57 0.49 13.49
N GLN A 52 9.63 -0.30 13.72
CA GLN A 52 10.05 -0.71 15.06
C GLN A 52 10.60 0.43 15.95
N ARG A 53 11.04 1.54 15.35
CA ARG A 53 11.56 2.71 16.08
C ARG A 53 10.47 3.72 16.42
N ARG A 54 9.48 3.89 15.56
CA ARG A 54 8.39 4.87 15.71
C ARG A 54 7.04 4.17 15.53
N PRO A 55 6.62 3.31 16.49
CA PRO A 55 5.43 2.49 16.34
C PRO A 55 4.15 3.33 16.16
N LEU A 56 4.05 4.48 16.84
CA LEU A 56 2.90 5.39 16.72
C LEU A 56 2.80 6.03 15.33
N ALA A 57 3.88 6.61 14.81
CA ALA A 57 3.86 7.25 13.49
C ALA A 57 3.64 6.24 12.36
N ALA A 58 4.20 5.03 12.50
CA ALA A 58 3.95 3.93 11.58
C ALA A 58 2.49 3.45 11.61
N ALA A 59 1.91 3.30 12.79
CA ALA A 59 0.50 2.94 12.92
C ALA A 59 -0.41 4.00 12.31
N LEU A 60 -0.17 5.28 12.62
CA LEU A 60 -0.96 6.39 12.08
C LEU A 60 -0.88 6.48 10.55
N SER A 61 0.32 6.37 9.97
CA SER A 61 0.48 6.34 8.51
C SER A 61 -0.17 5.12 7.87
N ALA A 62 -0.07 3.94 8.49
CA ALA A 62 -0.75 2.74 8.02
C ALA A 62 -2.27 2.89 8.05
N ILE A 63 -2.84 3.46 9.13
CA ILE A 63 -4.27 3.75 9.24
C ILE A 63 -4.71 4.75 8.17
N LEU A 64 -3.91 5.78 7.91
CA LEU A 64 -4.21 6.81 6.91
C LEU A 64 -4.24 6.20 5.50
N VAL A 65 -3.25 5.40 5.16
CA VAL A 65 -3.20 4.68 3.87
C VAL A 65 -4.38 3.70 3.76
N LEU A 66 -4.66 2.92 4.80
CA LEU A 66 -5.77 1.97 4.81
C LEU A 66 -7.12 2.68 4.64
N SER A 67 -7.32 3.80 5.33
CA SER A 67 -8.50 4.64 5.20
C SER A 67 -8.65 5.17 3.77
N GLY A 68 -7.56 5.68 3.18
CA GLY A 68 -7.57 6.15 1.79
C GLY A 68 -7.92 5.04 0.78
N VAL A 69 -7.39 3.83 0.97
CA VAL A 69 -7.69 2.68 0.11
C VAL A 69 -9.14 2.22 0.25
N LEU A 70 -9.63 2.11 1.50
CA LEU A 70 -11.02 1.72 1.77
C LEU A 70 -11.99 2.76 1.20
N PHE A 71 -11.72 4.04 1.43
CA PHE A 71 -12.54 5.13 0.91
C PHE A 71 -12.49 5.18 -0.62
N GLY A 72 -11.31 5.05 -1.22
CA GLY A 72 -11.15 5.00 -2.67
C GLY A 72 -11.92 3.84 -3.32
N ASN A 73 -11.83 2.64 -2.73
CA ASN A 73 -12.60 1.48 -3.20
C ASN A 73 -14.10 1.70 -3.06
N ALA A 74 -14.57 2.26 -1.94
CA ALA A 74 -15.97 2.57 -1.74
C ALA A 74 -16.49 3.58 -2.78
N LEU A 75 -15.70 4.60 -3.11
CA LEU A 75 -16.03 5.57 -4.17
C LEU A 75 -16.11 4.92 -5.54
N ILE A 76 -15.16 4.04 -5.89
CA ILE A 76 -15.17 3.34 -7.19
C ILE A 76 -16.41 2.46 -7.29
N GLN A 77 -16.74 1.70 -6.24
CA GLN A 77 -17.95 0.86 -6.23
C GLN A 77 -19.21 1.69 -6.41
N LYS A 78 -19.32 2.82 -5.71
CA LYS A 78 -20.47 3.72 -5.85
C LYS A 78 -20.53 4.37 -7.23
N ASN A 79 -19.40 4.70 -7.83
CA ASN A 79 -19.35 5.23 -9.19
C ASN A 79 -19.87 4.20 -10.19
N ILE A 80 -19.43 2.94 -10.09
CA ILE A 80 -19.90 1.84 -10.95
C ILE A 80 -21.41 1.63 -10.78
N GLN A 81 -21.91 1.64 -9.55
CA GLN A 81 -23.36 1.52 -9.28
C GLN A 81 -24.15 2.64 -9.97
N LEU A 82 -23.71 3.90 -9.85
CA LEU A 82 -24.37 5.04 -10.48
C LEU A 82 -24.36 4.94 -12.01
N GLN A 83 -23.29 4.42 -12.63
CA GLN A 83 -23.23 4.21 -14.07
C GLN A 83 -24.24 3.14 -14.52
N GLN A 84 -24.43 2.09 -13.73
CA GLN A 84 -25.44 1.07 -14.00
C GLN A 84 -26.85 1.64 -13.89
N GLU A 85 -27.14 2.38 -12.83
CA GLU A 85 -28.45 3.02 -12.62
C GLU A 85 -28.78 4.01 -13.75
N LYS A 86 -27.79 4.80 -14.19
CA LYS A 86 -27.95 5.70 -15.36
C LYS A 86 -28.29 4.94 -16.63
N LYS A 87 -27.57 3.85 -16.92
CA LYS A 87 -27.82 3.05 -18.13
C LYS A 87 -29.23 2.45 -18.13
N ILE A 88 -29.68 1.94 -16.98
CA ILE A 88 -31.05 1.41 -16.83
C ILE A 88 -32.07 2.52 -17.01
N ALA A 89 -31.84 3.71 -16.46
CA ALA A 89 -32.75 4.85 -16.63
C ALA A 89 -32.85 5.31 -18.08
N GLU A 90 -31.74 5.33 -18.83
CA GLU A 90 -31.72 5.66 -20.26
C GLU A 90 -32.52 4.64 -21.09
N ASP A 91 -32.36 3.35 -20.80
CA ASP A 91 -33.09 2.26 -21.48
C ASP A 91 -34.60 2.33 -21.20
N MET A 92 -34.96 2.49 -19.91
CA MET A 92 -36.36 2.70 -19.50
C MET A 92 -36.97 3.95 -20.16
N MET A 93 -36.21 5.04 -20.29
CA MET A 93 -36.68 6.26 -20.95
C MET A 93 -36.98 6.00 -22.44
N TYR A 94 -36.15 5.22 -23.12
CA TYR A 94 -36.38 4.84 -24.51
C TYR A 94 -37.65 3.99 -24.66
N GLU A 95 -37.85 2.99 -23.80
CA GLU A 95 -39.06 2.18 -23.80
C GLU A 95 -40.32 3.00 -23.49
N LEU A 96 -40.27 3.88 -22.48
CA LEU A 96 -41.37 4.77 -22.14
C LEU A 96 -41.73 5.71 -23.30
N THR A 97 -40.72 6.28 -23.97
CA THR A 97 -40.95 7.16 -25.12
C THR A 97 -41.60 6.39 -26.27
N ARG A 98 -41.16 5.15 -26.51
CA ARG A 98 -41.76 4.27 -27.52
C ARG A 98 -43.21 3.92 -27.19
N LEU A 99 -43.52 3.61 -25.92
CA LEU A 99 -44.89 3.33 -25.46
C LEU A 99 -45.79 4.55 -25.56
N ILE A 100 -45.32 5.74 -25.15
CA ILE A 100 -46.06 7.00 -25.29
C ILE A 100 -46.34 7.31 -26.77
N PHE A 101 -45.37 7.07 -27.64
CA PHE A 101 -45.54 7.29 -29.07
C PHE A 101 -46.56 6.32 -29.69
N HIS A 102 -46.52 5.04 -29.30
CA HIS A 102 -47.52 4.05 -29.74
C HIS A 102 -48.93 4.37 -29.20
N ALA A 103 -49.04 4.70 -27.91
CA ALA A 103 -50.30 5.09 -27.29
C ALA A 103 -50.89 6.36 -27.92
N LYS A 104 -50.05 7.30 -28.37
CA LYS A 104 -50.50 8.51 -29.06
C LYS A 104 -50.91 8.23 -30.51
N GLY A 105 -50.22 7.31 -31.20
CA GLY A 105 -50.56 6.91 -32.57
C GLY A 105 -51.88 6.12 -32.67
N GLN A 106 -52.22 5.35 -31.64
CA GLN A 106 -53.46 4.55 -31.60
C GLN A 106 -54.72 5.38 -31.29
N ASN A 107 -54.58 6.63 -30.85
CA ASN A 107 -55.68 7.56 -30.56
C ASN A 107 -56.02 8.49 -31.75
N VAL A 108 -55.47 8.25 -32.95
CA VAL A 108 -55.64 9.10 -34.15
C VAL A 108 -56.32 8.35 -35.31
N GLU A 109 -56.87 7.16 -35.08
CA GLU A 109 -57.74 6.45 -36.05
C GLU A 109 -59.22 6.50 -35.62
#